data_AF-A0A2P5BD36-F1
#
_entry.id   AF-A0A2P5BD36-F1
#
_cell.length_a   1.000
_cell.length_b   1.000
_cell.length_c   1.000
_cell.angle_alpha   90.00
_cell.angle_beta   90.00
_cell.angle_gamma   90.00
#
_symmetry.space_group_name_H-M   'P 1'
#
loop_
_entity.id
_entity.type
_entity.pdbx_description
1 polymer ?
#
loop_
_entity_poly.entity_id
_entity_poly.type
_entity_poly.pdbx_seq_one_letter_code
_entity_poly.pdbx_strand_id
1 'polypeptide(L)' 'MGSDNRVGLGAVVRNGKGEIMLVAAIGCHGLKDVVLAEDLAIRNGLQLSIEAGVWAVLETDSIAVVNMLKEKE' A
#
# COMPACT_ATOMS: atom_id res chain seq x y z
N MET A 1 25.00 -17.54 -0.65
CA MET A 1 24.57 -16.31 -1.35
C MET A 1 23.31 -16.64 -2.12
N GLY A 2 22.13 -16.28 -1.61
CA GLY A 2 20.85 -16.69 -2.22
C GLY A 2 19.75 -15.71 -1.88
N SER A 3 19.13 -15.18 -2.94
CA SER A 3 18.03 -14.20 -3.02
C SER A 3 18.18 -12.95 -2.17
N ASP A 4 18.59 -11.84 -2.80
CA ASP A 4 18.32 -10.51 -2.27
C ASP A 4 16.80 -10.40 -2.03
N ASN A 5 16.41 -10.39 -0.76
CA ASN A 5 15.03 -10.18 -0.33
C ASN A 5 14.60 -8.74 -0.59
N ARG A 6 14.25 -8.46 -1.84
CA ARG A 6 13.72 -7.19 -2.25
C ARG A 6 12.22 -7.34 -2.44
N VAL A 7 11.47 -6.47 -1.80
CA VAL A 7 10.02 -6.35 -1.98
C VAL A 7 9.74 -4.95 -2.48
N GLY A 8 8.89 -4.84 -3.50
CA GLY A 8 8.38 -3.56 -3.98
C GLY A 8 7.06 -3.25 -3.30
N LEU A 9 6.92 -2.05 -2.74
CA LEU A 9 5.67 -1.51 -2.26
C LEU A 9 5.15 -0.50 -3.29
N GLY A 10 3.86 -0.54 -3.59
CA GLY A 10 3.25 0.36 -4.56
C GLY A 10 1.96 0.96 -4.03
N ALA A 11 1.72 2.23 -4.32
CA ALA A 11 0.44 2.88 -4.09
C ALA A 11 0.07 3.77 -5.28
N VAL A 12 -1.21 3.76 -5.64
CA VAL A 12 -1.77 4.60 -6.70
C VAL A 12 -3.00 5.32 -6.14
N VAL A 13 -2.99 6.65 -6.23
CA VAL A 13 -4.15 7.48 -5.86
C VAL A 13 -4.81 7.95 -7.14
N ARG A 14 -6.11 7.70 -7.25
CA ARG A 14 -6.93 8.11 -8.40
C ARG A 14 -8.03 9.06 -7.93
N ASN A 15 -8.45 9.97 -8.81
CA ASN A 15 -9.63 10.78 -8.56
C ASN A 15 -10.93 10.01 -8.86
N GLY A 16 -12.08 10.64 -8.63
CA GLY A 16 -13.40 10.04 -8.89
C GLY A 16 -13.70 9.73 -10.37
N LYS A 17 -12.86 10.16 -11.31
CA LYS A 17 -12.93 9.78 -12.73
C LYS A 17 -12.00 8.61 -13.08
N GLY A 18 -11.26 8.08 -12.11
CA GLY A 18 -10.23 7.07 -12.30
C GLY A 18 -8.90 7.61 -12.83
N GLU A 19 -8.72 8.92 -12.93
CA GLU A 19 -7.47 9.53 -13.39
C GLU A 19 -6.41 9.46 -12.28
N ILE A 20 -5.18 9.07 -12.62
CA ILE A 20 -4.07 8.97 -11.65
C ILE A 20 -3.67 10.37 -11.22
N MET A 21 -3.71 10.61 -9.91
CA MET A 21 -3.24 11.85 -9.28
C MET A 21 -1.82 11.70 -8.73
N LEU A 22 -1.55 10.56 -8.07
CA LEU A 22 -0.28 10.28 -7.40
C LEU A 22 0.08 8.81 -7.55
N VAL A 23 1.39 8.54 -7.59
CA VAL A 23 1.95 7.19 -7.56
C VAL A 23 3.17 7.20 -6.66
N ALA A 24 3.33 6.14 -5.87
CA ALA A 24 4.56 5.87 -5.14
C ALA A 24 5.01 4.43 -5.35
N ALA A 25 6.33 4.26 -5.44
CA ALA A 25 6.99 2.98 -5.51
C ALA A 25 8.19 3.00 -4.56
N ILE A 26 8.22 2.07 -3.61
CA ILE A 26 9.26 2.00 -2.58
C ILE A 26 9.89 0.61 -2.62
N GLY A 27 11.22 0.56 -2.73
CA GLY A 27 11.98 -0.68 -2.62
C GLY A 27 12.39 -0.96 -1.18
N CYS A 28 11.94 -2.08 -0.63
CA CYS A 28 12.31 -2.53 0.72
C CYS A 28 13.30 -3.67 0.66
N HIS A 29 14.32 -3.63 1.54
CA HIS A 29 15.29 -4.70 1.72
C HIS A 29 15.02 -5.44 3.03
N GLY A 30 15.16 -6.77 3.02
CA GLY A 30 15.06 -7.59 4.22
C GLY A 30 13.63 -7.92 4.67
N LEU A 31 12.62 -7.43 3.95
CA LEU A 31 11.22 -7.75 4.19
C LEU A 31 10.89 -9.12 3.57
N LYS A 32 10.44 -10.08 4.39
CA LYS A 32 10.05 -11.44 3.98
C LYS A 32 8.55 -11.70 4.04
N ASP A 33 7.87 -11.00 4.93
CA ASP A 33 6.46 -11.19 5.18
C ASP A 33 5.66 -10.38 4.18
N VAL A 34 4.92 -11.09 3.33
CA VAL A 34 4.08 -10.51 2.28
C VAL A 34 2.93 -9.71 2.90
N VAL A 35 2.31 -10.20 3.97
CA VAL A 35 1.19 -9.49 4.62
C VAL A 35 1.67 -8.18 5.22
N LEU A 36 2.86 -8.19 5.84
CA LEU A 36 3.49 -6.97 6.32
C LEU A 36 3.85 -6.01 5.18
N ALA A 37 4.29 -6.52 4.03
CA ALA A 37 4.55 -5.70 2.86
C ALA A 37 3.28 -5.01 2.34
N GLU A 38 2.18 -5.76 2.21
CA GLU A 38 0.89 -5.20 1.80
C GLU A 38 0.37 -4.13 2.78
N ASP A 39 0.46 -4.40 4.09
CA ASP A 39 0.10 -3.41 5.13
C ASP A 39 0.94 -2.12 5.02
N LEU A 40 2.25 -2.25 4.79
CA LEU A 40 3.13 -1.10 4.59
C LEU A 40 2.82 -0.35 3.28
N ALA A 41 2.46 -1.04 2.21
CA ALA A 41 2.05 -0.41 0.95
C ALA A 41 0.78 0.44 1.15
N ILE A 42 -0.21 -0.12 1.85
CA ILE A 42 -1.47 0.57 2.19
C ILE A 42 -1.21 1.79 3.08
N ARG A 43 -0.40 1.62 4.13
CA ARG A 43 -0.08 2.70 5.08
C ARG A 43 0.62 3.87 4.37
N ASN A 44 1.55 3.58 3.46
CA ASN A 44 2.20 4.61 2.64
C ASN A 44 1.20 5.27 1.69
N GLY A 45 0.32 4.51 1.02
CA GLY A 45 -0.70 5.06 0.12
C GLY A 45 -1.70 5.98 0.83
N LEU A 46 -2.11 5.62 2.04
CA LEU A 46 -2.98 6.45 2.88
C LEU A 46 -2.26 7.72 3.36
N GLN A 47 -1.01 7.61 3.81
CA GLN A 47 -0.23 8.78 4.19
C GLN A 47 -0.07 9.77 3.03
N LEU A 48 0.25 9.28 1.82
CA LEU A 48 0.33 10.11 0.62
C LEU A 48 -0.99 10.79 0.28
N SER A 49 -2.12 10.09 0.47
CA SER A 49 -3.45 10.66 0.25
C SER A 49 -3.74 11.80 1.24
N ILE A 50 -3.39 11.62 2.53
CA ILE A 50 -3.52 12.65 3.55
C ILE A 50 -2.63 13.87 3.24
N GLU A 51 -1.37 13.63 2.89
CA GLU A 51 -0.41 14.70 2.53
C GLU A 51 -0.86 15.48 1.29
N ALA A 52 -1.59 14.84 0.37
CA ALA A 52 -2.20 15.48 -0.78
C ALA A 52 -3.56 16.14 -0.49
N GLY A 53 -4.05 16.08 0.75
CA GLY A 53 -5.32 16.68 1.16
C GLY A 53 -6.55 15.98 0.59
N VAL A 54 -6.45 14.69 0.24
CA VAL A 54 -7.56 13.91 -0.32
C VAL A 54 -8.00 12.80 0.63
N TRP A 55 -9.31 12.58 0.70
CA TRP A 55 -9.90 11.41 1.34
C TRP A 55 -9.98 10.29 0.31
N ALA A 56 -9.53 9.10 0.67
CA ALA A 56 -9.40 7.97 -0.25
C ALA A 56 -10.29 6.78 0.17
N VAL A 57 -10.83 6.09 -0.82
CA VAL A 57 -11.33 4.72 -0.68
C VAL A 57 -10.15 3.79 -0.91
N LEU A 58 -9.96 2.83 0.00
CA LEU A 58 -8.86 1.87 -0.11
C LEU A 58 -9.27 0.67 -0.98
N GLU A 59 -8.48 0.40 -2.02
CA GLU A 59 -8.55 -0.82 -2.82
C GLU A 59 -7.28 -1.65 -2.60
N THR A 60 -7.42 -2.94 -2.33
CA THR A 60 -6.33 -3.91 -2.20
C THR A 60 -6.81 -5.28 -2.68
N ASP A 61 -5.92 -6.06 -3.30
CA ASP A 61 -6.15 -7.45 -3.67
C ASP A 61 -5.86 -8.43 -2.53
N SER A 62 -5.34 -7.94 -1.39
CA SER A 62 -5.00 -8.76 -0.23
C SER A 62 -6.17 -8.91 0.72
N ILE A 63 -6.87 -10.04 0.63
CA ILE A 63 -7.95 -10.39 1.57
C ILE A 63 -7.45 -10.48 3.02
N ALA A 64 -6.19 -10.85 3.23
CA ALA A 64 -5.58 -10.89 4.55
C ALA A 64 -5.53 -9.50 5.18
N VAL A 65 -5.15 -8.47 4.40
CA VAL A 65 -5.14 -7.10 4.91
C VAL A 65 -6.56 -6.58 5.14
N VAL A 66 -7.51 -6.87 4.23
CA VAL A 66 -8.92 -6.50 4.44
C VAL A 66 -9.45 -7.06 5.77
N ASN A 67 -9.15 -8.32 6.08
CA ASN A 67 -9.57 -8.93 7.34
C ASN A 67 -8.89 -8.28 8.54
N MET A 68 -7.58 -8.03 8.48
CA MET A 68 -6.84 -7.33 9.54
C MET A 68 -7.39 -5.93 9.85
N LEU A 69 -7.82 -5.19 8.82
CA LEU A 69 -8.38 -3.85 9.01
C LEU A 69 -9.76 -3.90 9.69
N LYS A 70 -10.59 -4.88 9.31
CA LYS A 70 -11.93 -5.07 9.89
C LYS A 70 -11.92 -5.57 11.32
N GLU A 71 -10.91 -6.34 11.73
CA GLU A 71 -10.74 -6.80 13.11
C GLU A 71 -10.38 -5.68 14.10
N LYS A 72 -10.01 -4.49 13.60
CA LYS A 72 -9.66 -3.32 14.41
C LYS A 72 -10.80 -2.30 14.54
N GLU A 73 -11.94 -2.54 13.90
CA GLU A 73 -13.19 -1.78 14.08
C GLU A 73 -14.02 -2.35 15.25
#